data_AF-A0A3D9Z0V5-F1
#
_entry.id   AF-A0A3D9Z0V5-F1
#
_cell.length_a   1.000
_cell.length_b   1.000
_cell.length_c   1.000
_cell.angle_alpha   90.00
_cell.angle_beta   90.00
_cell.angle_gamma   90.00
#
_symmetry.space_group_name_H-M   'P 1'
#
loop_
_entity.id
_entity.type
_entity.pdbx_description
1 polymer ?
#
loop_
_entity_poly.entity_id
_entity_poly.type
_entity_poly.pdbx_seq_one_letter_code
_entity_poly.pdbx_strand_id
1 'polypeptide(L)'
;MALAKSLIWLRGTLVELVDVLVPKPALRLLAHPRLHAFIGLDRIDAVGNWIDNNFMLKRRQKRTAEQRINVSTQDYLKTHFCAAPFEQLETAPTGLAYACCPVWLPTPIGRLDTPAHELWNSTPARNIRESMIDGSFRYCNHVHCPAISGRRLESRDSAHAKAIIARYQSGVETLPEHVKLSHDKSCNLSCPSCRTSTYVANSAKQAKLDQLTEATLVPLLREAKSVLVTGSGDPFGSKHFRNLLKRLNGGDFPDLKIDLISNGQLLDPRAWSELGLKGRVRNVEISVDAAKADTYAIVRRGGTFERLLKNLAFLRDMRRSGEISSLHCSMVVQALNYREMPEFVRLCEDHAADLIIFNMIRQRDIFGKEEYIEAFIGSPDHPDYADFLKVLEAPELAQRNVLIGNVREYAPRGTFAEAAE
;
A
#
# COMPACT_ATOMS: atom_id res chain seq x y z
N MET A 1 -11.72 0.57 -40.95
CA MET A 1 -11.70 -0.63 -40.09
C MET A 1 -10.44 -1.50 -40.22
N ALA A 2 -9.74 -1.53 -41.37
CA ALA A 2 -8.51 -2.32 -41.53
C ALA A 2 -7.28 -1.72 -40.80
N LEU A 3 -7.09 -0.39 -40.81
CA LEU A 3 -5.97 0.25 -40.11
C LEU A 3 -6.00 0.11 -38.58
N ALA A 4 -7.18 0.06 -37.97
CA ALA A 4 -7.33 -0.14 -36.52
C ALA A 4 -6.93 -1.56 -36.07
N LYS A 5 -7.16 -2.57 -36.92
CA LYS A 5 -6.75 -3.96 -36.66
C LYS A 5 -5.24 -4.16 -36.82
N SER A 6 -4.60 -3.46 -37.77
CA SER A 6 -3.14 -3.52 -37.95
C SER A 6 -2.35 -2.86 -36.81
N LEU A 7 -2.87 -1.78 -36.20
CA LEU A 7 -2.27 -1.13 -35.02
C LEU A 7 -2.39 -1.98 -33.73
N ILE A 8 -3.43 -2.82 -33.62
CA ILE A 8 -3.61 -3.74 -32.50
C ILE A 8 -2.66 -4.94 -32.63
N TRP A 9 -2.46 -5.46 -33.86
CA TRP A 9 -1.52 -6.54 -34.13
C TRP A 9 -0.05 -6.11 -33.91
N LEU A 10 0.34 -4.92 -34.38
CA LEU A 10 1.66 -4.31 -34.13
C LEU A 10 1.91 -4.01 -32.64
N ARG A 11 0.87 -3.71 -31.85
CA ARG A 11 0.98 -3.53 -30.39
C ARG A 11 1.12 -4.86 -29.63
N GLY A 12 0.50 -5.94 -30.12
CA GLY A 12 0.65 -7.29 -29.56
C GLY A 12 2.06 -7.85 -29.78
N THR A 13 2.60 -7.68 -30.99
CA THR A 13 3.97 -8.11 -31.33
C THR A 13 5.04 -7.31 -30.61
N LEU A 14 4.83 -6.02 -30.31
CA LEU A 14 5.81 -5.23 -29.55
C LEU A 14 5.94 -5.70 -28.08
N VAL A 15 4.86 -6.20 -27.49
CA VAL A 15 4.86 -6.75 -26.12
C VAL A 15 5.61 -8.09 -26.07
N GLU A 16 5.42 -8.95 -27.06
CA GLU A 16 6.17 -10.20 -27.21
C GLU A 16 7.64 -9.94 -27.59
N LEU A 17 7.92 -8.95 -28.45
CA LEU A 17 9.29 -8.55 -28.78
C LEU A 17 10.03 -8.02 -27.55
N VAL A 18 9.37 -7.28 -26.65
CA VAL A 18 10.02 -6.74 -25.44
C VAL A 18 10.32 -7.84 -24.42
N ASP A 19 9.52 -8.90 -24.35
CA ASP A 19 9.84 -10.11 -23.58
C ASP A 19 11.10 -10.83 -24.09
N VAL A 20 11.41 -10.66 -25.38
CA VAL A 20 12.61 -11.22 -26.04
C VAL A 20 13.79 -10.22 -26.08
N LEU A 21 13.53 -8.91 -26.17
CA LEU A 21 14.52 -7.86 -26.50
C LEU A 21 14.93 -6.97 -25.34
N VAL A 22 14.32 -7.06 -24.16
CA VAL A 22 14.92 -6.50 -22.95
C VAL A 22 15.61 -7.64 -22.22
N PRO A 23 16.86 -7.99 -22.59
CA PRO A 23 17.57 -9.07 -21.92
C PRO A 23 17.62 -8.71 -20.42
N LYS A 24 17.25 -9.66 -19.56
CA LYS A 24 17.47 -9.58 -18.09
C LYS A 24 18.85 -8.96 -17.72
N PRO A 25 19.94 -9.20 -18.49
CA PRO A 25 21.20 -8.45 -18.37
C PRO A 25 21.11 -6.92 -18.45
N ALA A 26 20.33 -6.33 -19.36
CA ALA A 26 20.15 -4.89 -19.48
C ALA A 26 19.39 -4.29 -18.29
N LEU A 27 18.40 -5.01 -17.76
CA LEU A 27 17.73 -4.67 -16.49
C LEU A 27 18.68 -4.80 -15.29
N ARG A 28 19.59 -5.79 -15.29
CA ARG A 28 20.65 -5.93 -14.28
C ARG A 28 21.70 -4.82 -14.36
N LEU A 29 22.03 -4.35 -15.55
CA LEU A 29 22.94 -3.20 -15.74
C LEU A 29 22.32 -1.92 -15.15
N LEU A 30 21.02 -1.70 -15.37
CA LEU A 30 20.24 -0.62 -14.75
C LEU A 30 20.12 -0.74 -13.22
N ALA A 31 20.38 -1.91 -12.65
CA ALA A 31 20.41 -2.17 -11.20
C ALA A 31 21.81 -2.09 -10.59
N HIS A 32 22.87 -1.85 -11.39
CA HIS A 32 24.25 -1.88 -10.91
C HIS A 32 24.60 -0.63 -10.07
N PRO A 33 25.12 -0.77 -8.83
CA PRO A 33 25.36 0.36 -7.92
C PRO A 33 26.25 1.47 -8.49
N ARG A 34 27.25 1.12 -9.31
CA ARG A 34 28.11 2.11 -10.00
C ARG A 34 27.38 2.91 -11.08
N LEU A 35 26.41 2.30 -11.77
CA LEU A 35 25.55 3.01 -12.71
C LEU A 35 24.56 3.92 -11.96
N HIS A 36 24.12 3.51 -10.77
CA HIS A 36 23.29 4.32 -9.88
C HIS A 36 23.97 5.59 -9.41
N ALA A 37 25.24 5.48 -9.02
CA ALA A 37 26.06 6.62 -8.66
C ALA A 37 26.33 7.56 -9.85
N PHE A 38 26.42 7.03 -11.08
CA PHE A 38 26.71 7.81 -12.30
C PHE A 38 25.48 8.50 -12.89
N ILE A 39 24.34 7.80 -12.97
CA ILE A 39 23.09 8.30 -13.59
C ILE A 39 22.26 9.14 -12.61
N GLY A 40 22.40 8.88 -11.30
CA GLY A 40 21.58 9.48 -10.25
C GLY A 40 20.25 8.74 -10.05
N LEU A 41 19.85 8.58 -8.78
CA LEU A 41 18.66 7.79 -8.38
C LEU A 41 17.37 8.27 -9.06
N ASP A 42 17.18 9.58 -9.25
CA ASP A 42 15.95 10.12 -9.85
C ASP A 42 15.76 9.72 -11.32
N ARG A 43 16.86 9.63 -12.09
CA ARG A 43 16.79 9.20 -13.49
C ARG A 43 16.49 7.70 -13.57
N ILE A 44 17.02 6.91 -12.64
CA ILE A 44 16.71 5.48 -12.54
C ILE A 44 15.25 5.27 -12.15
N ASP A 45 14.74 6.04 -11.17
CA ASP A 45 13.33 6.00 -10.81
C ASP A 45 12.42 6.42 -11.97
N ALA A 46 12.82 7.43 -12.76
CA ALA A 46 12.08 7.81 -13.95
C ALA A 46 12.02 6.67 -14.99
N VAL A 47 13.14 6.00 -15.25
CA VAL A 47 13.20 4.82 -16.13
C VAL A 47 12.37 3.67 -15.55
N GLY A 48 12.51 3.37 -14.27
CA GLY A 48 11.74 2.32 -13.58
C GLY A 48 10.24 2.57 -13.63
N ASN A 49 9.80 3.80 -13.37
CA ASN A 49 8.39 4.20 -13.48
C ASN A 49 7.90 4.11 -14.94
N TRP A 50 8.73 4.47 -15.92
CA TRP A 50 8.39 4.31 -17.33
C TRP A 50 8.22 2.82 -17.70
N ILE A 51 9.12 1.95 -17.25
CA ILE A 51 9.02 0.50 -17.45
C ILE A 51 7.75 -0.04 -16.80
N ASP A 52 7.47 0.34 -15.55
CA ASP A 52 6.29 -0.13 -14.84
C ASP A 52 5.01 0.28 -15.56
N ASN A 53 4.88 1.56 -15.93
CA ASN A 53 3.69 2.09 -16.60
C ASN A 53 3.48 1.49 -18.01
N ASN A 54 4.55 1.20 -18.75
CA ASN A 54 4.44 0.78 -20.15
C ASN A 54 4.42 -0.73 -20.36
N PHE A 55 4.98 -1.52 -19.44
CA PHE A 55 5.12 -2.97 -19.58
C PHE A 55 4.52 -3.74 -18.40
N MET A 56 4.98 -3.49 -17.18
CA MET A 56 4.59 -4.30 -16.02
C MET A 56 3.12 -4.12 -15.67
N LEU A 57 2.60 -2.88 -15.75
CA LEU A 57 1.19 -2.57 -15.57
C LEU A 57 0.33 -3.30 -16.60
N LYS A 58 0.71 -3.30 -17.88
CA LYS A 58 -0.02 -4.03 -18.93
C LYS A 58 -0.03 -5.52 -18.69
N ARG A 59 1.07 -6.10 -18.19
CA ARG A 59 1.11 -7.51 -17.77
C ARG A 59 0.17 -7.80 -16.60
N ARG A 60 0.10 -6.91 -15.60
CA ARG A 60 -0.86 -7.05 -14.49
C ARG A 60 -2.30 -6.96 -14.99
N GLN A 61 -2.60 -6.02 -15.90
CA GLN A 61 -3.92 -5.88 -16.53
C GLN A 61 -4.30 -7.12 -17.33
N LYS A 62 -3.39 -7.63 -18.19
CA LYS A 62 -3.61 -8.85 -18.98
C LYS A 62 -3.91 -10.05 -18.08
N ARG A 63 -3.08 -10.29 -17.06
CA ARG A 63 -3.30 -11.37 -16.08
C ARG A 63 -4.64 -11.24 -15.35
N THR A 64 -5.08 -10.03 -15.07
CA THR A 64 -6.38 -9.78 -14.44
C THR A 64 -7.54 -10.02 -15.41
N ALA A 65 -7.42 -9.59 -16.66
CA ALA A 65 -8.44 -9.83 -17.68
C ALA A 65 -8.58 -11.31 -18.06
N GLU A 66 -7.48 -12.07 -18.03
CA GLU A 66 -7.42 -13.49 -18.43
C GLU A 66 -7.56 -14.47 -17.26
N GLN A 67 -7.78 -13.97 -16.04
CA GLN A 67 -7.89 -14.83 -14.87
C GLN A 67 -9.09 -15.79 -15.00
N ARG A 68 -8.90 -17.05 -14.61
CA ARG A 68 -10.01 -18.02 -14.54
C ARG A 68 -10.79 -17.81 -13.25
N ILE A 69 -12.08 -17.54 -13.38
CA ILE A 69 -12.98 -17.31 -12.25
C ILE A 69 -13.87 -18.53 -12.12
N ASN A 70 -13.87 -19.16 -10.95
CA ASN A 70 -14.76 -20.30 -10.70
C ASN A 70 -16.22 -19.82 -10.54
N VAL A 71 -17.17 -20.72 -10.79
CA VAL A 71 -18.61 -20.41 -10.77
C VAL A 71 -19.05 -19.86 -9.41
N SER A 72 -18.55 -20.43 -8.30
CA SER A 72 -18.86 -19.96 -6.95
C SER A 72 -18.43 -18.51 -6.69
N THR A 73 -17.28 -18.08 -7.23
CA THR A 73 -16.85 -16.68 -7.15
C THR A 73 -17.74 -15.81 -8.03
N GLN A 74 -18.07 -16.24 -9.25
CA GLN A 74 -18.96 -15.47 -10.14
C GLN A 74 -20.33 -15.24 -9.50
N ASP A 75 -20.94 -16.27 -8.92
CA ASP A 75 -22.29 -16.16 -8.33
C ASP A 75 -22.30 -15.29 -7.07
N TYR A 76 -21.25 -15.38 -6.25
CA TYR A 76 -21.06 -14.47 -5.12
C TYR A 76 -20.94 -13.01 -5.56
N LEU A 77 -20.15 -12.72 -6.61
CA LEU A 77 -19.95 -11.35 -7.07
C LEU A 77 -21.23 -10.72 -7.66
N LYS A 78 -22.17 -11.52 -8.19
CA LYS A 78 -23.48 -11.03 -8.64
C LYS A 78 -24.35 -10.54 -7.48
N THR A 79 -24.26 -11.17 -6.31
CA THR A 79 -25.09 -10.85 -5.13
C THR A 79 -24.41 -9.91 -4.13
N HIS A 80 -23.13 -9.59 -4.33
CA HIS A 80 -22.35 -8.75 -3.44
C HIS A 80 -21.87 -7.46 -4.11
N PHE A 81 -21.42 -6.51 -3.31
CA PHE A 81 -21.02 -5.18 -3.74
C PHE A 81 -19.71 -4.74 -3.08
N CYS A 82 -18.95 -3.89 -3.78
CA CYS A 82 -17.76 -3.27 -3.25
C CYS A 82 -17.84 -1.76 -3.42
N ALA A 83 -17.89 -1.04 -2.29
CA ALA A 83 -17.93 0.42 -2.25
C ALA A 83 -16.58 1.08 -2.59
N ALA A 84 -15.46 0.35 -2.46
CA ALA A 84 -14.12 0.95 -2.54
C ALA A 84 -13.89 1.82 -3.79
N PRO A 85 -14.25 1.42 -5.03
CA PRO A 85 -14.06 2.27 -6.21
C PRO A 85 -14.90 3.55 -6.26
N PHE A 86 -15.90 3.68 -5.38
CA PHE A 86 -16.77 4.86 -5.26
C PHE A 86 -16.33 5.82 -4.15
N GLU A 87 -15.42 5.39 -3.28
CA GLU A 87 -15.08 6.13 -2.06
C GLU A 87 -13.57 6.31 -1.89
N GLN A 88 -12.76 5.44 -2.48
CA GLN A 88 -11.33 5.36 -2.22
C GLN A 88 -10.49 5.79 -3.42
N LEU A 89 -9.45 6.57 -3.16
CA LEU A 89 -8.40 6.89 -4.14
C LEU A 89 -7.03 6.56 -3.56
N GLU A 90 -6.18 5.86 -4.32
CA GLU A 90 -4.77 5.68 -4.01
C GLU A 90 -3.89 6.32 -5.09
N THR A 91 -2.98 7.20 -4.68
CA THR A 91 -1.95 7.77 -5.56
C THR A 91 -0.71 6.87 -5.54
N ALA A 92 -0.03 6.65 -6.67
CA ALA A 92 1.14 5.79 -6.76
C ALA A 92 2.43 6.55 -7.14
N PRO A 93 3.63 6.01 -6.85
CA PRO A 93 4.90 6.68 -7.13
C PRO A 93 5.17 6.90 -8.62
N THR A 94 4.48 6.14 -9.47
CA THR A 94 4.53 6.22 -10.93
C THR A 94 3.80 7.44 -11.50
N GLY A 95 3.15 8.24 -10.65
CA GLY A 95 2.34 9.40 -11.05
C GLY A 95 0.93 9.04 -11.50
N LEU A 96 0.50 7.79 -11.28
CA LEU A 96 -0.85 7.31 -11.57
C LEU A 96 -1.72 7.34 -10.30
N ALA A 97 -3.03 7.42 -10.49
CA ALA A 97 -4.03 7.22 -9.45
C ALA A 97 -4.86 5.97 -9.71
N TYR A 98 -5.41 5.38 -8.65
CA TYR A 98 -6.23 4.18 -8.69
C TYR A 98 -7.44 4.33 -7.76
N ALA A 99 -8.56 3.68 -8.10
CA ALA A 99 -9.77 3.67 -7.26
C ALA A 99 -9.77 2.52 -6.22
N CYS A 100 -8.71 1.73 -6.17
CA CYS A 100 -8.45 0.68 -5.20
C CYS A 100 -6.95 0.32 -5.25
N CYS A 101 -6.48 -0.61 -4.43
CA CYS A 101 -5.08 -0.99 -4.41
C CYS A 101 -4.62 -1.49 -5.81
N PRO A 102 -3.51 -0.95 -6.35
CA PRO A 102 -3.02 -1.31 -7.69
C PRO A 102 -2.53 -2.76 -7.81
N VAL A 103 -2.39 -3.48 -6.69
CA VAL A 103 -2.02 -4.90 -6.67
C VAL A 103 -3.16 -5.77 -7.19
N TRP A 104 -4.39 -5.52 -6.77
CA TRP A 104 -5.57 -6.30 -7.17
C TRP A 104 -6.57 -5.51 -8.00
N LEU A 105 -6.35 -4.22 -8.26
CA LEU A 105 -7.06 -3.46 -9.29
C LEU A 105 -6.03 -2.70 -10.14
N PRO A 106 -5.33 -3.37 -11.07
CA PRO A 106 -4.23 -2.78 -11.84
C PRO A 106 -4.71 -1.88 -12.99
N THR A 107 -5.82 -1.19 -12.84
CA THR A 107 -6.37 -0.25 -13.82
C THR A 107 -6.30 1.16 -13.24
N PRO A 108 -5.37 2.01 -13.71
CA PRO A 108 -5.30 3.38 -13.22
C PRO A 108 -6.53 4.17 -13.69
N ILE A 109 -6.99 5.10 -12.86
CA ILE A 109 -8.05 6.04 -13.21
C ILE A 109 -7.53 7.28 -13.92
N GLY A 110 -6.22 7.50 -13.92
CA GLY A 110 -5.60 8.60 -14.64
C GLY A 110 -4.23 8.97 -14.06
N ARG A 111 -3.76 10.15 -14.45
CA ARG A 111 -2.50 10.71 -13.96
C ARG A 111 -2.76 11.74 -12.87
N LEU A 112 -1.84 11.87 -11.93
CA LEU A 112 -1.98 12.83 -10.82
C LEU A 112 -1.87 14.29 -11.26
N ASP A 113 -1.34 14.57 -12.45
CA ASP A 113 -1.31 15.91 -13.05
C ASP A 113 -2.63 16.28 -13.76
N THR A 114 -3.62 15.39 -13.77
CA THR A 114 -4.99 15.67 -14.21
C THR A 114 -5.78 16.39 -13.09
N PRO A 115 -6.62 17.41 -13.41
CA PRO A 115 -7.48 18.05 -12.42
C PRO A 115 -8.31 17.04 -11.62
N ALA A 116 -8.45 17.26 -10.31
CA ALA A 116 -9.03 16.30 -9.37
C ALA A 116 -10.37 15.70 -9.80
N HIS A 117 -11.31 16.56 -10.22
CA HIS A 117 -12.64 16.14 -10.63
C HIS A 117 -12.62 15.31 -11.93
N GLU A 118 -11.80 15.73 -12.91
CA GLU A 118 -11.60 14.98 -14.17
C GLU A 118 -10.92 13.62 -13.91
N LEU A 119 -9.94 13.59 -13.00
CA LEU A 119 -9.25 12.37 -12.60
C LEU A 119 -10.20 11.36 -11.95
N TRP A 120 -11.03 11.83 -11.01
CA TRP A 120 -11.94 10.96 -10.25
C TRP A 120 -13.14 10.49 -11.07
N ASN A 121 -13.60 11.32 -12.02
CA ASN A 121 -14.72 11.02 -12.91
C ASN A 121 -14.25 10.63 -14.32
N SER A 122 -13.03 10.11 -14.43
CA SER A 122 -12.49 9.66 -15.71
C SER A 122 -13.27 8.46 -16.27
N THR A 123 -13.14 8.22 -17.58
CA THR A 123 -13.76 7.04 -18.21
C THR A 123 -13.29 5.71 -17.60
N PRO A 124 -11.99 5.49 -17.31
CA PRO A 124 -11.57 4.31 -16.56
C PRO A 124 -12.22 4.18 -15.18
N ALA A 125 -12.38 5.28 -14.43
CA ALA A 125 -13.03 5.26 -13.13
C ALA A 125 -14.51 4.82 -13.24
N ARG A 126 -15.25 5.39 -14.20
CA ARG A 126 -16.65 5.00 -14.49
C ARG A 126 -16.75 3.53 -14.87
N ASN A 127 -15.89 3.04 -15.77
CA ASN A 127 -15.89 1.64 -16.18
C ASN A 127 -15.64 0.69 -14.99
N ILE A 128 -14.74 1.06 -14.07
CA ILE A 128 -14.48 0.28 -12.85
C ILE A 128 -15.73 0.23 -11.97
N ARG A 129 -16.36 1.39 -11.72
CA ARG A 129 -17.59 1.49 -10.91
C ARG A 129 -18.74 0.70 -11.51
N GLU A 130 -18.94 0.81 -12.82
CA GLU A 130 -19.93 0.01 -13.56
C GLU A 130 -19.69 -1.49 -13.41
N SER A 131 -18.43 -1.94 -13.35
CA SER A 131 -18.12 -3.36 -13.10
C SER A 131 -18.50 -3.86 -11.71
N MET A 132 -18.62 -2.96 -10.72
CA MET A 132 -19.19 -3.31 -9.42
C MET A 132 -20.73 -3.34 -9.50
N ILE A 133 -21.32 -2.52 -10.37
CA ILE A 133 -22.76 -2.40 -10.59
C ILE A 133 -23.33 -3.60 -11.36
N ASP A 134 -22.63 -4.09 -12.36
CA ASP A 134 -23.05 -5.26 -13.15
C ASP A 134 -22.61 -6.61 -12.54
N GLY A 135 -21.85 -6.59 -11.44
CA GLY A 135 -21.37 -7.79 -10.75
C GLY A 135 -20.22 -8.52 -11.45
N SER A 136 -19.64 -7.95 -12.51
CA SER A 136 -18.53 -8.59 -13.25
C SER A 136 -17.19 -8.48 -12.54
N PHE A 137 -16.95 -7.39 -11.81
CA PHE A 137 -15.66 -7.07 -11.19
C PHE A 137 -14.48 -7.22 -12.15
N ARG A 138 -14.69 -6.95 -13.45
CA ARG A 138 -13.78 -7.31 -14.55
C ARG A 138 -12.40 -6.65 -14.49
N TYR A 139 -12.23 -5.62 -13.66
CA TYR A 139 -10.95 -4.94 -13.43
C TYR A 139 -10.24 -5.38 -12.14
N CYS A 140 -10.90 -6.20 -11.32
CA CYS A 140 -10.36 -6.71 -10.06
C CYS A 140 -9.69 -8.06 -10.28
N ASN A 141 -8.62 -8.33 -9.54
CA ASN A 141 -8.04 -9.67 -9.40
C ASN A 141 -8.80 -10.42 -8.31
N HIS A 142 -9.55 -11.44 -8.70
CA HIS A 142 -10.49 -12.18 -7.84
C HIS A 142 -9.79 -13.18 -6.92
N VAL A 143 -8.52 -13.48 -7.20
CA VAL A 143 -7.69 -14.38 -6.39
C VAL A 143 -6.94 -13.59 -5.30
N HIS A 144 -6.39 -12.44 -5.66
CA HIS A 144 -5.51 -11.67 -4.77
C HIS A 144 -6.20 -10.52 -4.04
N CYS A 145 -7.41 -10.13 -4.44
CA CYS A 145 -8.21 -9.16 -3.68
C CYS A 145 -8.69 -9.79 -2.37
N PRO A 146 -8.26 -9.31 -1.19
CA PRO A 146 -8.63 -9.92 0.09
C PRO A 146 -10.13 -9.89 0.37
N ALA A 147 -10.84 -8.88 -0.13
CA ALA A 147 -12.28 -8.77 0.04
C ALA A 147 -13.06 -9.81 -0.79
N ILE A 148 -12.55 -10.15 -1.98
CA ILE A 148 -13.16 -11.17 -2.84
C ILE A 148 -12.79 -12.57 -2.34
N SER A 149 -11.49 -12.85 -2.21
CA SER A 149 -11.01 -14.18 -1.83
C SER A 149 -11.42 -14.56 -0.41
N GLY A 150 -11.46 -13.57 0.49
CA GLY A 150 -11.90 -13.74 1.87
C GLY A 150 -13.42 -13.65 2.09
N ARG A 151 -14.24 -13.54 1.03
CA ARG A 151 -15.71 -13.41 1.10
C ARG A 151 -16.21 -12.30 2.04
N ARG A 152 -15.55 -11.14 2.01
CA ARG A 152 -15.84 -9.99 2.90
C ARG A 152 -16.53 -8.81 2.22
N LEU A 153 -17.11 -9.04 1.05
CA LEU A 153 -17.91 -8.02 0.38
C LEU A 153 -19.25 -7.94 1.10
N GLU A 154 -19.85 -6.76 1.11
CA GLU A 154 -21.20 -6.61 1.62
C GLU A 154 -22.22 -7.16 0.62
N SER A 155 -23.38 -7.58 1.13
CA SER A 155 -24.52 -7.90 0.26
C SER A 155 -24.91 -6.67 -0.55
N ARG A 156 -25.21 -6.88 -1.83
CA ARG A 156 -25.74 -5.83 -2.72
C ARG A 156 -27.06 -5.25 -2.23
N ASP A 157 -27.80 -6.01 -1.43
CA ASP A 157 -29.07 -5.59 -0.86
C ASP A 157 -28.93 -4.75 0.41
N SER A 158 -27.71 -4.55 0.92
CA SER A 158 -27.46 -3.69 2.07
C SER A 158 -27.94 -2.25 1.79
N ALA A 159 -28.33 -1.54 2.84
CA ALA A 159 -28.71 -0.13 2.74
C ALA A 159 -27.56 0.73 2.19
N HIS A 160 -26.33 0.40 2.57
CA HIS A 160 -25.12 1.09 2.13
C HIS A 160 -24.87 0.92 0.62
N ALA A 161 -24.85 -0.33 0.14
CA ALA A 161 -24.69 -0.63 -1.28
C ALA A 161 -25.79 0.03 -2.14
N LYS A 162 -27.06 -0.06 -1.71
CA LYS A 162 -28.20 0.58 -2.39
C LYS A 162 -28.04 2.10 -2.48
N ALA A 163 -27.60 2.75 -1.41
CA ALA A 163 -27.38 4.19 -1.39
C ALA A 163 -26.28 4.61 -2.37
N ILE A 164 -25.15 3.89 -2.41
CA ILE A 164 -24.04 4.18 -3.34
C ILE A 164 -24.48 3.99 -4.79
N ILE A 165 -25.15 2.87 -5.09
CA ILE A 165 -25.64 2.56 -6.44
C ILE A 165 -26.62 3.64 -6.91
N ALA A 166 -27.61 4.00 -6.07
CA ALA A 166 -28.58 5.04 -6.40
C ALA A 166 -27.92 6.41 -6.62
N ARG A 167 -26.98 6.80 -5.75
CA ARG A 167 -26.19 8.03 -5.90
C ARG A 167 -25.45 8.05 -7.24
N TYR A 168 -24.73 6.98 -7.57
CA TYR A 168 -24.00 6.91 -8.85
C TYR A 168 -24.94 6.97 -10.06
N GLN A 169 -26.05 6.25 -10.03
CA GLN A 169 -27.03 6.23 -11.13
C GLN A 169 -27.76 7.56 -11.32
N SER A 170 -27.88 8.39 -10.28
CA SER A 170 -28.45 9.73 -10.38
C SER A 170 -27.58 10.71 -11.19
N GLY A 171 -26.32 10.36 -11.48
CA GLY A 171 -25.37 11.22 -12.19
C GLY A 171 -24.75 12.31 -11.32
N VAL A 172 -25.02 12.33 -10.01
CA VAL A 172 -24.36 13.24 -9.08
C VAL A 172 -22.88 12.88 -8.97
N GLU A 173 -22.04 13.78 -9.46
CA GLU A 173 -20.59 13.65 -9.33
C GLU A 173 -20.17 13.96 -7.88
N THR A 174 -19.21 13.19 -7.38
CA THR A 174 -18.67 13.29 -6.03
C THR A 174 -17.15 13.28 -6.09
N LEU A 175 -16.49 13.49 -4.96
CA LEU A 175 -15.05 13.28 -4.78
C LEU A 175 -14.81 12.06 -3.86
N PRO A 176 -13.58 11.50 -3.83
CA PRO A 176 -13.29 10.37 -2.95
C PRO A 176 -13.45 10.75 -1.47
N GLU A 177 -14.07 9.87 -0.69
CA GLU A 177 -14.22 10.04 0.75
C GLU A 177 -12.94 9.65 1.52
N HIS A 178 -12.13 8.76 0.95
CA HIS A 178 -10.91 8.24 1.56
C HIS A 178 -9.74 8.27 0.57
N VAL A 179 -8.67 8.97 0.94
CA VAL A 179 -7.52 9.15 0.04
C VAL A 179 -6.25 8.57 0.66
N LYS A 180 -5.59 7.66 -0.04
CA LYS A 180 -4.30 7.10 0.35
C LYS A 180 -3.19 7.68 -0.52
N LEU A 181 -2.25 8.37 0.12
CA LEU A 181 -1.17 9.03 -0.57
C LEU A 181 0.08 8.14 -0.57
N SER A 182 0.35 7.47 -1.69
CA SER A 182 1.55 6.65 -1.91
C SER A 182 2.39 7.16 -3.10
N HIS A 183 2.37 8.47 -3.43
CA HIS A 183 3.06 9.00 -4.62
C HIS A 183 4.50 9.51 -4.38
N ASP A 184 4.88 9.75 -3.12
CA ASP A 184 6.26 10.06 -2.75
C ASP A 184 6.86 8.89 -1.96
N LYS A 185 8.06 8.49 -2.35
CA LYS A 185 8.80 7.39 -1.73
C LYS A 185 9.81 7.88 -0.69
N SER A 186 9.95 9.20 -0.49
CA SER A 186 10.96 9.78 0.41
C SER A 186 10.87 9.18 1.82
N CYS A 187 12.01 8.75 2.36
CA CYS A 187 12.12 8.11 3.67
C CYS A 187 13.54 8.27 4.23
N ASN A 188 13.63 8.46 5.55
CA ASN A 188 14.87 8.58 6.31
C ASN A 188 15.54 7.22 6.60
N LEU A 189 14.90 6.10 6.25
CA LEU A 189 15.43 4.75 6.41
C LEU A 189 15.74 4.09 5.06
N SER A 190 16.54 3.03 5.13
CA SER A 190 16.93 2.21 3.98
C SER A 190 16.69 0.72 4.24
N CYS A 191 15.53 0.40 4.83
CA CYS A 191 15.11 -0.95 5.19
C CYS A 191 15.32 -1.92 4.00
N PRO A 192 16.09 -3.01 4.15
CA PRO A 192 16.43 -3.92 3.05
C PRO A 192 15.20 -4.49 2.32
N SER A 193 14.10 -4.71 3.04
CA SER A 193 12.83 -5.18 2.48
C SER A 193 12.07 -4.15 1.63
N CYS A 194 12.52 -2.89 1.63
CA CYS A 194 11.85 -1.77 0.99
C CYS A 194 12.69 -1.12 -0.10
N ARG A 195 14.00 -0.93 0.13
CA ARG A 195 14.91 -0.19 -0.75
C ARG A 195 16.38 -0.46 -0.45
N THR A 196 17.24 -0.21 -1.45
CA THR A 196 18.70 -0.39 -1.34
C THR A 196 19.41 0.77 -0.64
N SER A 197 18.87 1.99 -0.72
CA SER A 197 19.43 3.20 -0.10
C SER A 197 18.31 4.15 0.35
N THR A 198 18.65 5.13 1.19
CA THR A 198 17.71 6.20 1.56
C THR A 198 17.33 6.99 0.30
N TYR A 199 16.07 7.41 0.22
CA TYR A 199 15.58 8.23 -0.90
C TYR A 199 14.98 9.50 -0.33
N VAL A 200 15.38 10.65 -0.88
CA VAL A 200 14.81 11.96 -0.57
C VAL A 200 14.66 12.70 -1.89
N ALA A 201 13.45 13.21 -2.17
CA ALA A 201 13.19 13.98 -3.37
C ALA A 201 14.14 15.20 -3.48
N ASN A 202 14.79 15.34 -4.64
CA ASN A 202 15.58 16.52 -4.95
C ASN A 202 14.70 17.78 -5.16
N SER A 203 15.30 18.96 -5.29
CA SER A 203 14.55 20.22 -5.44
C SER A 203 13.59 20.25 -6.63
N ALA A 204 13.97 19.67 -7.78
CA ALA A 204 13.11 19.64 -8.96
C ALA A 204 11.90 18.70 -8.77
N LYS A 205 12.13 17.53 -8.17
CA LYS A 205 11.08 16.58 -7.82
C LYS A 205 10.16 17.17 -6.75
N GLN A 206 10.71 17.84 -5.75
CA GLN A 206 9.96 18.54 -4.72
C GLN A 206 9.05 19.62 -5.33
N ALA A 207 9.56 20.45 -6.24
CA ALA A 207 8.74 21.46 -6.91
C ALA A 207 7.55 20.84 -7.68
N LYS A 208 7.76 19.69 -8.33
CA LYS A 208 6.67 18.94 -8.98
C LYS A 208 5.66 18.39 -7.97
N LEU A 209 6.11 17.89 -6.83
CA LEU A 209 5.25 17.40 -5.76
C LEU A 209 4.44 18.55 -5.13
N ASP A 210 5.06 19.71 -4.93
CA ASP A 210 4.41 20.92 -4.42
C ASP A 210 3.33 21.41 -5.41
N GLN A 211 3.60 21.40 -6.71
CA GLN A 211 2.60 21.72 -7.74
C GLN A 211 1.40 20.76 -7.71
N LEU A 212 1.65 19.45 -7.55
CA LEU A 212 0.59 18.44 -7.43
C LEU A 212 -0.29 18.65 -6.19
N THR A 213 0.29 19.19 -5.10
CA THR A 213 -0.44 19.46 -3.86
C THR A 213 -1.64 20.36 -4.12
N GLU A 214 -1.41 21.55 -4.66
CA GLU A 214 -2.49 22.53 -4.83
C GLU A 214 -3.36 22.22 -6.06
N ALA A 215 -2.76 21.68 -7.14
CA ALA A 215 -3.50 21.42 -8.38
C ALA A 215 -4.47 20.23 -8.27
N THR A 216 -4.10 19.19 -7.49
CA THR A 216 -4.85 17.92 -7.49
C THR A 216 -5.14 17.42 -6.08
N LEU A 217 -4.16 17.36 -5.19
CA LEU A 217 -4.33 16.70 -3.89
C LEU A 217 -5.27 17.47 -2.96
N VAL A 218 -5.08 18.77 -2.80
CA VAL A 218 -5.94 19.64 -1.98
C VAL A 218 -7.39 19.61 -2.48
N PRO A 219 -7.67 19.76 -3.80
CA PRO A 219 -9.03 19.59 -4.32
C PRO A 219 -9.63 18.21 -4.01
N LEU A 220 -8.88 17.11 -4.18
CA LEU A 220 -9.36 15.76 -3.82
C LEU A 220 -9.67 15.60 -2.34
N LEU A 221 -8.95 16.32 -1.47
CA LEU A 221 -9.04 16.19 -0.02
C LEU A 221 -10.05 17.13 0.64
N ARG A 222 -10.59 18.12 -0.09
CA ARG A 222 -11.47 19.15 0.46
C ARG A 222 -12.76 18.58 1.05
N GLU A 223 -13.31 17.54 0.42
CA GLU A 223 -14.53 16.84 0.85
C GLU A 223 -14.23 15.43 1.40
N ALA A 224 -12.96 15.05 1.48
CA ALA A 224 -12.58 13.74 1.97
C ALA A 224 -12.76 13.67 3.49
N LYS A 225 -13.22 12.51 3.96
CA LYS A 225 -13.36 12.19 5.39
C LYS A 225 -12.02 11.78 5.99
N SER A 226 -11.17 11.11 5.22
CA SER A 226 -9.84 10.73 5.72
C SER A 226 -8.75 10.71 4.66
N VAL A 227 -7.52 10.95 5.11
CA VAL A 227 -6.30 10.80 4.31
C VAL A 227 -5.28 9.92 5.03
N LEU A 228 -4.74 8.92 4.34
CA LEU A 228 -3.66 8.06 4.82
C LEU A 228 -2.32 8.51 4.24
N VAL A 229 -1.37 8.84 5.11
CA VAL A 229 -0.01 9.30 4.75
C VAL A 229 1.04 8.44 5.49
N THR A 230 1.81 7.56 4.86
CA THR A 230 1.86 7.23 3.42
C THR A 230 2.06 5.73 3.21
N GLY A 231 1.67 5.21 2.04
CA GLY A 231 1.90 3.80 1.67
C GLY A 231 3.24 3.49 0.98
N SER A 232 4.11 4.47 0.70
CA SER A 232 5.34 4.27 -0.12
C SER A 232 6.62 4.91 0.40
N GLY A 233 6.53 5.75 1.43
CA GLY A 233 7.65 6.48 2.03
C GLY A 233 7.50 6.55 3.54
N ASP A 234 7.93 7.65 4.15
CA ASP A 234 7.60 7.99 5.53
C ASP A 234 7.05 9.43 5.61
N PRO A 235 5.95 9.67 6.34
CA PRO A 235 5.31 10.99 6.42
C PRO A 235 6.24 12.07 7.00
N PHE A 236 7.16 11.69 7.88
CA PHE A 236 8.08 12.61 8.56
C PHE A 236 9.45 12.68 7.86
N GLY A 237 9.86 11.60 7.18
CA GLY A 237 11.04 11.57 6.32
C GLY A 237 10.86 12.32 4.99
N SER A 238 9.62 12.49 4.53
CA SER A 238 9.31 13.25 3.31
C SER A 238 9.08 14.74 3.61
N LYS A 239 9.85 15.62 2.95
CA LYS A 239 9.59 17.07 3.00
C LYS A 239 8.22 17.42 2.41
N HIS A 240 7.86 16.78 1.30
CA HIS A 240 6.54 16.92 0.67
C HIS A 240 5.39 16.57 1.62
N PHE A 241 5.41 15.38 2.24
CA PHE A 241 4.33 15.01 3.15
C PHE A 241 4.28 15.87 4.40
N ARG A 242 5.42 16.32 4.94
CA ARG A 242 5.41 17.31 6.03
C ARG A 242 4.76 18.62 5.62
N ASN A 243 5.04 19.14 4.42
CA ASN A 243 4.40 20.34 3.90
C ASN A 243 2.90 20.14 3.70
N LEU A 244 2.50 19.00 3.13
CA LEU A 244 1.09 18.66 2.95
C LEU A 244 0.37 18.55 4.31
N LEU A 245 0.93 17.85 5.29
CA LEU A 245 0.33 17.74 6.63
C LEU A 245 0.11 19.12 7.26
N LYS A 246 1.09 20.05 7.14
CA LYS A 246 0.90 21.45 7.57
C LYS A 246 -0.24 22.13 6.82
N ARG A 247 -0.29 21.97 5.49
CA ARG A 247 -1.33 22.55 4.62
C ARG A 247 -2.73 22.05 4.97
N LEU A 248 -2.85 20.78 5.37
CA LEU A 248 -4.12 20.15 5.75
C LEU A 248 -4.64 20.59 7.13
N ASN A 249 -3.85 21.31 7.91
CA ASN A 249 -4.30 21.91 9.17
C ASN A 249 -4.82 23.35 9.01
N GLY A 250 -4.89 23.85 7.77
CA GLY A 250 -5.66 25.06 7.47
C GLY A 250 -7.16 24.84 7.67
N GLY A 251 -7.92 25.94 7.70
CA GLY A 251 -9.38 25.92 7.91
C GLY A 251 -10.20 25.29 6.78
N ASP A 252 -9.58 24.92 5.66
CA ASP A 252 -10.26 24.33 4.49
C ASP A 252 -10.75 22.89 4.68
N PHE A 253 -10.32 22.20 5.75
CA PHE A 253 -10.54 20.75 5.94
C PHE A 253 -11.12 20.41 7.32
N PRO A 254 -12.30 20.93 7.70
CA PRO A 254 -12.86 20.74 9.04
C PRO A 254 -13.11 19.26 9.38
N ASP A 255 -13.59 18.48 8.41
CA ASP A 255 -14.01 17.07 8.63
C ASP A 255 -12.92 16.04 8.35
N LEU A 256 -11.82 16.45 7.71
CA LEU A 256 -10.74 15.55 7.31
C LEU A 256 -9.95 15.03 8.52
N LYS A 257 -9.89 13.70 8.65
CA LYS A 257 -9.00 13.01 9.61
C LYS A 257 -7.76 12.44 8.93
N ILE A 258 -6.65 12.45 9.67
CA ILE A 258 -5.36 11.97 9.19
C ILE A 258 -5.10 10.59 9.78
N ASP A 259 -4.79 9.62 8.93
CA ASP A 259 -4.21 8.34 9.33
C ASP A 259 -2.74 8.31 8.91
N LEU A 260 -1.88 7.76 9.76
CA LEU A 260 -0.43 7.72 9.54
C LEU A 260 0.07 6.29 9.45
N ILE A 261 0.92 6.00 8.47
CA ILE A 261 1.82 4.83 8.48
C ILE A 261 3.24 5.37 8.49
N SER A 262 4.02 5.03 9.51
CA SER A 262 5.39 5.53 9.68
C SER A 262 6.33 4.44 10.18
N ASN A 263 7.63 4.63 9.93
CA ASN A 263 8.69 3.84 10.56
C ASN A 263 8.93 4.21 12.05
N GLY A 264 8.27 5.26 12.54
CA GLY A 264 8.28 5.68 13.94
C GLY A 264 9.52 6.46 14.39
N GLN A 265 10.55 6.63 13.55
CA GLN A 265 11.82 7.25 13.98
C GLN A 265 11.76 8.76 14.15
N LEU A 266 10.93 9.44 13.35
CA LEU A 266 10.78 10.90 13.34
C LEU A 266 9.41 11.37 13.87
N LEU A 267 8.59 10.42 14.35
CA LEU A 267 7.29 10.68 14.97
C LEU A 267 7.47 10.92 16.47
N ASP A 268 7.95 12.12 16.81
CA ASP A 268 8.23 12.56 18.18
C ASP A 268 7.35 13.75 18.57
N PRO A 269 7.35 14.20 19.84
CA PRO A 269 6.52 15.33 20.29
C PRO A 269 6.79 16.63 19.53
N ARG A 270 8.04 16.84 19.08
CA ARG A 270 8.43 18.03 18.33
C ARG A 270 7.77 18.01 16.95
N ALA A 271 7.91 16.92 16.20
CA ALA A 271 7.28 16.77 14.90
C ALA A 271 5.75 16.85 15.00
N TRP A 272 5.15 16.24 16.03
CA TRP A 272 3.71 16.30 16.29
C TRP A 272 3.21 17.75 16.43
N SER A 273 3.93 18.56 17.23
CA SER A 273 3.61 19.97 17.44
C SER A 273 3.89 20.82 16.20
N GLU A 274 5.07 20.68 15.58
CA GLU A 274 5.47 21.48 14.41
C GLU A 274 4.56 21.26 13.21
N LEU A 275 3.99 20.05 13.10
CA LEU A 275 3.05 19.69 12.05
C LEU A 275 1.59 19.89 12.45
N GLY A 276 1.28 20.36 13.66
CA GLY A 276 -0.09 20.68 14.08
C GLY A 276 -1.05 19.47 14.12
N LEU A 277 -0.55 18.28 14.46
CA LEU A 277 -1.31 17.02 14.32
C LEU A 277 -2.39 16.80 15.40
N LYS A 278 -2.35 17.60 16.48
CA LYS A 278 -3.27 17.48 17.62
C LYS A 278 -4.74 17.62 17.19
N GLY A 279 -5.58 16.67 17.56
CA GLY A 279 -7.01 16.61 17.21
C GLY A 279 -7.33 16.27 15.75
N ARG A 280 -6.30 16.06 14.92
CA ARG A 280 -6.42 15.82 13.47
C ARG A 280 -6.16 14.35 13.12
N VAL A 281 -5.26 13.70 13.86
CA VAL A 281 -4.88 12.30 13.63
C VAL A 281 -5.87 11.36 14.29
N ARG A 282 -6.31 10.35 13.55
CA ARG A 282 -7.23 9.30 14.02
C ARG A 282 -6.47 8.00 14.30
N ASN A 283 -5.83 7.43 13.28
CA ASN A 283 -5.11 6.16 13.42
C ASN A 283 -3.62 6.34 13.15
N VAL A 284 -2.78 5.64 13.91
CA VAL A 284 -1.33 5.58 13.68
C VAL A 284 -0.91 4.13 13.58
N GLU A 285 -0.30 3.74 12.47
CA GLU A 285 0.39 2.46 12.31
C GLU A 285 1.90 2.68 12.29
N ILE A 286 2.60 1.98 13.18
CA ILE A 286 4.06 1.95 13.19
C ILE A 286 4.55 0.65 12.61
N SER A 287 5.26 0.75 11.50
CA SER A 287 6.02 -0.36 10.98
C SER A 287 7.25 -0.55 11.88
N VAL A 288 7.25 -1.57 12.72
CA VAL A 288 8.31 -1.86 13.72
C VAL A 288 9.30 -2.93 13.20
N ASP A 289 8.80 -4.01 12.60
CA ASP A 289 9.56 -5.14 11.98
C ASP A 289 10.49 -5.98 12.89
N ALA A 290 10.70 -5.65 14.16
CA ALA A 290 11.53 -6.45 15.08
C ALA A 290 11.15 -6.20 16.55
N ALA A 291 11.33 -7.20 17.41
CA ALA A 291 11.21 -7.08 18.86
C ALA A 291 12.57 -6.84 19.55
N LYS A 292 13.68 -7.15 18.87
CA LYS A 292 15.04 -7.02 19.41
C LYS A 292 15.87 -5.97 18.68
N ALA A 293 16.76 -5.31 19.42
CA ALA A 293 17.61 -4.24 18.90
C ALA A 293 18.52 -4.69 17.76
N ASP A 294 19.11 -5.89 17.86
CA ASP A 294 20.04 -6.43 16.86
C ASP A 294 19.33 -6.70 15.52
N THR A 295 18.17 -7.36 15.57
CA THR A 295 17.32 -7.59 14.41
C THR A 295 16.82 -6.28 13.83
N TYR A 296 16.40 -5.34 14.68
CA TYR A 296 15.96 -4.00 14.27
C TYR A 296 17.06 -3.25 13.49
N ALA A 297 18.30 -3.29 13.95
CA ALA A 297 19.43 -2.61 13.30
C ALA A 297 19.63 -3.09 11.85
N ILE A 298 19.30 -4.35 11.55
CA ILE A 298 19.37 -4.94 10.22
C ILE A 298 18.13 -4.56 9.40
N VAL A 299 16.93 -4.88 9.90
CA VAL A 299 15.69 -4.81 9.11
C VAL A 299 15.15 -3.38 8.97
N ARG A 300 15.56 -2.47 9.87
CA ARG A 300 15.22 -1.03 9.88
C ARG A 300 16.46 -0.14 9.75
N ARG A 301 17.38 -0.51 8.86
CA ARG A 301 18.66 0.18 8.62
C ARG A 301 18.53 1.71 8.53
N GLY A 302 19.24 2.40 9.43
CA GLY A 302 19.22 3.86 9.61
C GLY A 302 18.39 4.33 10.82
N GLY A 303 17.61 3.43 11.44
CA GLY A 303 16.86 3.69 12.66
C GLY A 303 17.63 3.23 13.90
N THR A 304 17.23 3.73 15.07
CA THR A 304 17.69 3.21 16.36
C THR A 304 16.51 2.65 17.14
N PHE A 305 16.70 1.48 17.75
CA PHE A 305 15.64 0.81 18.50
C PHE A 305 15.22 1.61 19.73
N GLU A 306 16.18 2.22 20.43
CA GLU A 306 15.90 3.12 21.56
C GLU A 306 14.98 4.29 21.18
N ARG A 307 15.25 4.95 20.04
CA ARG A 307 14.39 6.05 19.57
C ARG A 307 13.00 5.55 19.20
N LEU A 308 12.89 4.36 18.60
CA LEU A 308 11.61 3.75 18.31
C LEU A 308 10.82 3.55 19.61
N LEU A 309 11.39 2.90 20.63
CA LEU A 309 10.72 2.63 21.89
C LEU A 309 10.28 3.92 22.59
N LYS A 310 11.13 4.96 22.58
CA LYS A 310 10.77 6.29 23.09
C LYS A 310 9.55 6.86 22.38
N ASN A 311 9.51 6.78 21.06
CA ASN A 311 8.40 7.29 20.27
C ASN A 311 7.14 6.43 20.41
N LEU A 312 7.26 5.11 20.54
CA LEU A 312 6.14 4.22 20.88
C LEU A 312 5.57 4.53 22.26
N ALA A 313 6.39 4.88 23.25
CA ALA A 313 5.91 5.34 24.55
C ALA A 313 5.11 6.65 24.45
N PHE A 314 5.55 7.60 23.63
CA PHE A 314 4.80 8.81 23.32
C PHE A 314 3.44 8.50 22.65
N LEU A 315 3.41 7.60 21.66
CA LEU A 315 2.18 7.19 20.98
C LEU A 315 1.22 6.43 21.92
N ARG A 316 1.76 5.58 22.79
CA ARG A 316 0.99 4.90 23.86
C ARG A 316 0.25 5.91 24.72
N ASP A 317 0.94 6.96 25.15
CA ASP A 317 0.34 7.98 26.02
C ASP A 317 -0.77 8.74 25.28
N MET A 318 -0.58 9.05 24.00
CA MET A 318 -1.63 9.65 23.15
C MET A 318 -2.83 8.72 22.94
N ARG A 319 -2.57 7.42 22.75
CA ARG A 319 -3.64 6.42 22.61
C ARG A 319 -4.45 6.30 23.90
N ARG A 320 -3.78 6.28 25.05
CA ARG A 320 -4.41 6.21 26.38
C ARG A 320 -5.19 7.48 26.74
N SER A 321 -4.71 8.65 26.32
CA SER A 321 -5.42 9.92 26.54
C SER A 321 -6.58 10.15 25.57
N GLY A 322 -6.75 9.30 24.55
CA GLY A 322 -7.75 9.47 23.49
C GLY A 322 -7.40 10.54 22.46
N GLU A 323 -6.14 11.00 22.43
CA GLU A 323 -5.66 11.96 21.42
C GLU A 323 -5.61 11.32 20.03
N ILE A 324 -5.26 10.03 19.96
CA ILE A 324 -5.46 9.18 18.78
C ILE A 324 -6.47 8.08 19.09
N SER A 325 -7.26 7.69 18.09
CA SER A 325 -8.31 6.68 18.20
C SER A 325 -7.76 5.26 18.24
N SER A 326 -6.75 4.96 17.42
CA SER A 326 -6.07 3.67 17.46
C SER A 326 -4.57 3.76 17.18
N LEU A 327 -3.84 2.82 17.76
CA LEU A 327 -2.43 2.59 17.53
C LEU A 327 -2.24 1.16 17.02
N HIS A 328 -1.64 1.00 15.85
CA HIS A 328 -1.34 -0.30 15.27
C HIS A 328 0.17 -0.47 15.14
N CYS A 329 0.64 -1.72 15.21
CA CYS A 329 2.02 -2.06 14.91
C CYS A 329 2.07 -3.13 13.83
N SER A 330 3.03 -3.03 12.91
CA SER A 330 3.18 -3.99 11.83
C SER A 330 4.60 -4.55 11.70
N MET A 331 4.66 -5.82 11.30
CA MET A 331 5.89 -6.56 11.01
C MET A 331 5.81 -7.20 9.63
N VAL A 332 6.82 -6.94 8.81
CA VAL A 332 7.14 -7.74 7.63
C VAL A 332 7.91 -8.99 8.09
N VAL A 333 7.23 -10.13 8.08
CA VAL A 333 7.79 -11.43 8.48
C VAL A 333 8.76 -11.94 7.42
N GLN A 334 9.96 -12.31 7.86
CA GLN A 334 11.06 -12.83 7.06
C GLN A 334 11.96 -13.73 7.92
N ALA A 335 12.89 -14.45 7.28
CA ALA A 335 13.79 -15.39 7.96
C ALA A 335 14.53 -14.78 9.17
N LEU A 336 14.87 -13.49 9.10
CA LEU A 336 15.60 -12.77 10.16
C LEU A 336 14.78 -12.49 11.42
N ASN A 337 13.45 -12.43 11.35
CA ASN A 337 12.62 -11.91 12.45
C ASN A 337 11.42 -12.80 12.84
N TYR A 338 11.12 -13.88 12.10
CA TYR A 338 9.92 -14.67 12.39
C TYR A 338 9.91 -15.24 13.82
N ARG A 339 11.08 -15.63 14.35
CA ARG A 339 11.22 -16.14 15.73
C ARG A 339 10.86 -15.10 16.80
N GLU A 340 10.86 -13.82 16.44
CA GLU A 340 10.48 -12.71 17.33
C GLU A 340 8.98 -12.41 17.31
N MET A 341 8.18 -13.05 16.45
CA MET A 341 6.74 -12.74 16.33
C MET A 341 5.98 -12.77 17.67
N PRO A 342 6.17 -13.75 18.58
CA PRO A 342 5.48 -13.73 19.87
C PRO A 342 5.98 -12.61 20.80
N GLU A 343 7.27 -12.31 20.79
CA GLU A 343 7.85 -11.21 21.57
C GLU A 343 7.43 -9.84 21.02
N PHE A 344 7.28 -9.75 19.71
CA PHE A 344 6.75 -8.58 19.01
C PHE A 344 5.32 -8.28 19.45
N VAL A 345 4.46 -9.29 19.59
CA VAL A 345 3.10 -9.11 20.11
C VAL A 345 3.16 -8.42 21.47
N ARG A 346 3.92 -9.01 22.42
CA ARG A 346 4.07 -8.45 23.78
C ARG A 346 4.59 -7.02 23.79
N LEU A 347 5.62 -6.73 22.99
CA LEU A 347 6.15 -5.36 22.84
C LEU A 347 5.07 -4.38 22.37
N CYS A 348 4.25 -4.77 21.39
CA CYS A 348 3.20 -3.89 20.88
C CYS A 348 2.09 -3.67 21.93
N GLU A 349 1.73 -4.70 22.69
CA GLU A 349 0.75 -4.61 23.79
C GLU A 349 1.25 -3.71 24.94
N ASP A 350 2.54 -3.80 25.30
CA ASP A 350 3.17 -2.91 26.30
C ASP A 350 3.08 -1.43 25.90
N HIS A 351 3.00 -1.17 24.59
CA HIS A 351 2.80 0.15 23.99
C HIS A 351 1.34 0.46 23.64
N ALA A 352 0.38 -0.32 24.13
CA ALA A 352 -1.06 -0.14 23.95
C ALA A 352 -1.52 -0.15 22.47
N ALA A 353 -0.88 -0.96 21.63
CA ALA A 353 -1.36 -1.19 20.28
C ALA A 353 -2.71 -1.96 20.29
N ASP A 354 -3.70 -1.44 19.57
CA ASP A 354 -5.02 -2.04 19.38
C ASP A 354 -5.00 -3.18 18.34
N LEU A 355 -4.06 -3.12 17.39
CA LEU A 355 -3.93 -4.11 16.32
C LEU A 355 -2.46 -4.37 15.97
N ILE A 356 -2.13 -5.65 15.84
CA ILE A 356 -0.78 -6.14 15.55
C ILE A 356 -0.83 -6.92 14.25
N ILE A 357 -0.17 -6.43 13.21
CA ILE A 357 -0.33 -6.89 11.83
C ILE A 357 0.94 -7.58 11.35
N PHE A 358 0.80 -8.83 10.92
CA PHE A 358 1.88 -9.57 10.29
C PHE A 358 1.64 -9.72 8.79
N ASN A 359 2.62 -9.33 7.98
CA ASN A 359 2.62 -9.56 6.54
C ASN A 359 3.90 -10.28 6.11
N MET A 360 3.79 -11.32 5.31
CA MET A 360 4.93 -12.01 4.73
C MET A 360 5.67 -11.09 3.76
N ILE A 361 7.01 -11.14 3.80
CA ILE A 361 7.88 -10.47 2.83
C ILE A 361 7.48 -10.81 1.39
N ARG A 362 7.60 -9.83 0.50
CA ARG A 362 7.25 -9.98 -0.92
C ARG A 362 8.45 -9.70 -1.79
N GLN A 363 8.54 -10.44 -2.90
CA GLN A 363 9.54 -10.16 -3.92
C GLN A 363 9.30 -8.76 -4.50
N ARG A 364 10.33 -7.93 -4.41
CA ARG A 364 10.38 -6.59 -4.98
C ARG A 364 11.59 -6.51 -5.92
N ASP A 365 11.56 -5.55 -6.83
CA ASP A 365 12.63 -5.34 -7.82
C ASP A 365 14.00 -4.97 -7.20
N ILE A 366 14.06 -4.82 -5.87
CA ILE A 366 15.26 -4.52 -5.09
C ILE A 366 16.03 -5.78 -4.67
N PHE A 367 15.38 -6.95 -4.66
CA PHE A 367 15.98 -8.19 -4.21
C PHE A 367 16.59 -8.95 -5.37
N GLY A 368 17.77 -9.54 -5.14
CA GLY A 368 18.21 -10.69 -5.94
C GLY A 368 17.20 -11.84 -5.81
N LYS A 369 17.12 -12.73 -6.80
CA LYS A 369 16.23 -13.90 -6.70
C LYS A 369 16.64 -14.76 -5.50
N GLU A 370 17.94 -14.93 -5.32
CA GLU A 370 18.57 -15.71 -4.26
C GLU A 370 18.33 -15.06 -2.89
N GLU A 371 18.57 -13.75 -2.78
CA GLU A 371 18.31 -12.97 -1.55
C GLU A 371 16.84 -13.04 -1.11
N TYR A 372 15.89 -12.98 -2.06
CA TYR A 372 14.48 -13.16 -1.74
C TYR A 372 14.17 -14.58 -1.25
N ILE A 373 14.75 -15.61 -1.87
CA ILE A 373 14.55 -17.00 -1.44
C ILE A 373 15.04 -17.19 0.00
N GLU A 374 16.19 -16.63 0.35
CA GLU A 374 16.75 -16.68 1.71
C GLU A 374 15.89 -15.90 2.73
N ALA A 375 15.28 -14.79 2.32
CA ALA A 375 14.44 -14.00 3.22
C ALA A 375 13.01 -14.58 3.38
N PHE A 376 12.50 -15.27 2.36
CA PHE A 376 11.12 -15.73 2.29
C PHE A 376 10.91 -17.05 3.04
N ILE A 377 10.61 -16.92 4.33
CA ILE A 377 10.38 -18.04 5.25
C ILE A 377 9.12 -18.87 4.93
N GLY A 378 8.19 -18.35 4.12
CA GLY A 378 6.93 -19.03 3.77
C GLY A 378 7.05 -20.16 2.73
N SER A 379 8.26 -20.48 2.26
CA SER A 379 8.49 -21.59 1.33
C SER A 379 8.63 -22.91 2.09
N PRO A 380 7.90 -23.99 1.72
CA PRO A 380 8.12 -25.32 2.29
C PRO A 380 9.56 -25.86 2.14
N ASP A 381 10.29 -25.37 1.13
CA ASP A 381 11.69 -25.74 0.89
C ASP A 381 12.69 -24.92 1.71
N HIS A 382 12.24 -23.91 2.46
CA HIS A 382 13.12 -23.10 3.31
C HIS A 382 13.60 -23.94 4.51
N PRO A 383 14.90 -23.94 4.87
CA PRO A 383 15.44 -24.78 5.94
C PRO A 383 14.73 -24.58 7.29
N ASP A 384 14.34 -23.34 7.56
CA ASP A 384 13.66 -22.95 8.79
C ASP A 384 12.11 -23.04 8.72
N TYR A 385 11.51 -23.54 7.63
CA TYR A 385 10.05 -23.56 7.47
C TYR A 385 9.32 -24.33 8.58
N ALA A 386 9.85 -25.48 8.98
CA ALA A 386 9.27 -26.27 10.06
C ALA A 386 9.32 -25.55 11.42
N ASP A 387 10.35 -24.76 11.67
CA ASP A 387 10.46 -23.94 12.87
C ASP A 387 9.51 -22.74 12.81
N PHE A 388 9.37 -22.13 11.63
CA PHE A 388 8.36 -21.09 11.39
C PHE A 388 6.94 -21.57 11.69
N LEU A 389 6.55 -22.77 11.25
CA LEU A 389 5.24 -23.33 11.58
C LEU A 389 5.03 -23.48 13.10
N LYS A 390 6.05 -23.91 13.85
CA LYS A 390 5.99 -23.98 15.32
C LYS A 390 5.80 -22.60 15.95
N VAL A 391 6.44 -21.57 15.41
CA VAL A 391 6.26 -20.20 15.91
C VAL A 391 4.82 -19.72 15.70
N LEU A 392 4.16 -20.10 14.59
CA LEU A 392 2.77 -19.74 14.33
C LEU A 392 1.77 -20.33 15.34
N GLU A 393 2.15 -21.41 16.04
CA GLU A 393 1.34 -22.04 17.10
C GLU A 393 1.44 -21.29 18.44
N ALA A 394 2.28 -20.25 18.55
CA ALA A 394 2.44 -19.48 19.78
C ALA A 394 1.11 -18.82 20.23
N PRO A 395 0.74 -18.91 21.51
CA PRO A 395 -0.55 -18.42 22.01
C PRO A 395 -0.72 -16.91 21.82
N GLU A 396 0.36 -16.14 21.80
CA GLU A 396 0.36 -14.71 21.51
C GLU A 396 -0.24 -14.39 20.13
N LEU A 397 -0.05 -15.27 19.14
CA LEU A 397 -0.53 -15.06 17.77
C LEU A 397 -2.01 -15.41 17.59
N ALA A 398 -2.63 -16.06 18.58
CA ALA A 398 -4.06 -16.41 18.57
C ALA A 398 -4.94 -15.33 19.20
N GLN A 399 -4.36 -14.23 19.69
CA GLN A 399 -5.09 -13.14 20.33
C GLN A 399 -5.95 -12.37 19.32
N ARG A 400 -7.06 -11.77 19.80
CA ARG A 400 -8.05 -11.07 18.95
C ARG A 400 -7.52 -9.81 18.27
N ASN A 401 -6.57 -9.13 18.91
CA ASN A 401 -5.87 -7.95 18.41
C ASN A 401 -4.72 -8.31 17.44
N VAL A 402 -4.55 -9.58 17.07
CA VAL A 402 -3.51 -10.02 16.13
C VAL A 402 -4.11 -10.37 14.77
N LEU A 403 -3.60 -9.75 13.71
CA LEU A 403 -3.96 -9.99 12.32
C LEU A 403 -2.80 -10.67 11.59
N ILE A 404 -2.93 -11.98 11.33
CA ILE A 404 -1.95 -12.82 10.62
C ILE A 404 -2.01 -12.64 9.09
N GLY A 405 -2.34 -11.42 8.63
CA GLY A 405 -2.37 -10.93 7.24
C GLY A 405 -2.32 -11.97 6.13
N ASN A 406 -1.34 -11.85 5.22
CA ASN A 406 -1.07 -12.84 4.18
C ASN A 406 -0.12 -13.96 4.65
N VAL A 407 0.38 -13.91 5.89
CA VAL A 407 1.20 -14.99 6.48
C VAL A 407 0.41 -16.28 6.55
N ARG A 408 -0.91 -16.17 6.78
CA ARG A 408 -1.86 -17.29 6.80
C ARG A 408 -1.83 -18.18 5.56
N GLU A 409 -1.54 -17.61 4.38
CA GLU A 409 -1.50 -18.33 3.10
C GLU A 409 -0.31 -19.30 3.00
N TYR A 410 0.68 -19.16 3.88
CA TYR A 410 1.89 -19.97 3.91
C TYR A 410 1.92 -20.97 5.07
N ALA A 411 0.79 -21.16 5.75
CA ALA A 411 0.62 -22.17 6.78
C ALA A 411 -0.36 -23.26 6.31
N PRO A 412 -0.25 -24.51 6.80
CA PRO A 412 -1.23 -25.54 6.53
C PRO A 412 -2.66 -25.11 6.89
N ARG A 413 -3.65 -25.61 6.13
CA ARG A 413 -5.06 -25.38 6.47
C ARG A 413 -5.35 -25.87 7.90
N GLY A 414 -6.06 -25.07 8.68
CA GLY A 414 -6.37 -25.37 10.08
C GLY A 414 -5.36 -24.83 11.09
N THR A 415 -4.22 -24.26 10.67
CA THR A 415 -3.23 -23.66 11.60
C THR A 415 -3.83 -22.53 12.43
N PHE A 416 -4.71 -21.73 11.84
CA PHE A 416 -5.40 -20.64 12.51
C PHE A 416 -6.88 -20.96 12.60
N ALA A 417 -7.48 -20.73 13.77
CA ALA A 417 -8.92 -20.76 13.94
C ALA A 417 -9.59 -19.88 12.87
N GLU A 418 -10.71 -20.34 12.30
CA GLU A 418 -11.52 -19.49 11.43
C GLU A 418 -11.88 -18.24 12.23
N ALA A 419 -11.63 -17.06 11.64
CA ALA A 419 -11.97 -15.82 12.32
C ALA A 419 -13.49 -15.84 12.53
N ALA A 420 -13.93 -15.80 13.78
CA ALA A 420 -15.35 -15.61 14.08
C ALA A 420 -15.80 -14.30 13.42
N GLU A 421 -16.91 -14.37 12.67
CA GLU A 421 -17.48 -13.28 11.87
C GLU A 421 -17.66 -11.96 12.64
#